data_AF-A0AAW1CEZ3-F1
#
_entry.id   AF-A0AAW1CEZ3-F1
#
_cell.length_a   1.000
_cell.length_b   1.000
_cell.length_c   1.000
_cell.angle_alpha   90.00
_cell.angle_beta   90.00
_cell.angle_gamma   90.00
#
_symmetry.space_group_name_H-M   'P 1'
#
loop_
_entity.id
_entity.type
_entity.pdbx_description
1 polymer ?
#
loop_
_entity_poly.entity_id
_entity_poly.type
_entity_poly.pdbx_seq_one_letter_code
_entity_poly.pdbx_strand_id
1 'polypeptide(L)'
;MRHLKASQQRITDSHAIITSEAGASIYSVSPEACKEMPDLDPNLRSAVSIARRVQDPLAELVKIEPKHIGIGMYQHDVSQTLLKATLDSVVEECVSFVGVDINICSETLLRHIAGLNANRAKNIIEWRQKNGPFINREQLKDVKGLGPKSFQQCAGFIRIDQEYIRSFCSQQSELAAGGHKAVTNEKGCKKKTKAAANVIQQPNPLDQTCIHPESYNIAMRFLTLIGESHCQIGKSKMQQKVNSIIDREGMDGITKKLNTTEQTLQIIIDGLTQPESFDIRKDFDQPDFKKSIVCPEDLKVGTILTGRVENATLFGVFVDIGVDMFRGQVMEEEEEKKEKEEKKKKKKK
;
A
#
# COMPACT_ATOMS: atom_id res chain seq x y z
N MET A 1 -0.33 17.89 -48.77
CA MET A 1 0.02 16.64 -48.07
C MET A 1 1.17 16.92 -47.09
N ARG A 2 0.88 17.15 -45.81
CA ARG A 2 1.90 17.21 -44.76
C ARG A 2 1.79 15.90 -43.97
N HIS A 3 2.70 14.97 -44.22
CA HIS A 3 2.82 13.76 -43.41
C HIS A 3 3.30 14.15 -42.02
N LEU A 4 2.43 14.01 -41.01
CA LEU A 4 2.84 13.94 -39.61
C LEU A 4 3.70 12.67 -39.46
N LYS A 5 5.01 12.83 -39.33
CA LYS A 5 5.85 11.79 -38.73
C LYS A 5 5.55 11.79 -37.24
N ALA A 6 4.76 10.83 -36.79
CA ALA A 6 4.68 10.50 -35.38
C ALA A 6 6.09 10.10 -34.92
N SER A 7 6.69 10.93 -34.07
CA SER A 7 7.91 10.58 -33.35
C SER A 7 7.57 9.41 -32.43
N GLN A 8 7.90 8.19 -32.88
CA GLN A 8 7.85 6.99 -32.07
C GLN A 8 8.94 7.12 -30.98
N GLN A 9 8.60 7.81 -29.90
CA GLN A 9 9.38 7.76 -28.67
C GLN A 9 9.33 6.30 -28.21
N ARG A 10 10.45 5.59 -28.36
CA ARG A 10 10.59 4.24 -27.80
C ARG A 10 10.42 4.38 -26.29
N ILE A 11 9.36 3.80 -25.75
CA ILE A 11 9.18 3.62 -24.31
C ILE A 11 10.19 2.54 -23.91
N THR A 12 11.44 2.93 -23.63
CA THR A 12 12.55 1.99 -23.41
C THR A 12 12.56 1.34 -22.03
N ASP A 13 11.65 1.71 -21.13
CA ASP A 13 11.54 1.15 -19.77
C ASP A 13 10.12 0.65 -19.45
N SER A 14 9.56 -0.19 -20.33
CA SER A 14 8.28 -0.86 -20.04
C SER A 14 8.54 -2.13 -19.21
N HIS A 15 8.16 -2.11 -17.93
CA HIS A 15 8.23 -3.28 -17.06
C HIS A 15 6.90 -4.05 -17.13
N ALA A 16 6.96 -5.36 -17.42
CA ALA A 16 5.78 -6.22 -17.42
C ALA A 16 5.71 -7.01 -16.10
N ILE A 17 4.51 -7.12 -15.54
CA ILE A 17 4.25 -7.88 -14.31
C ILE A 17 3.11 -8.85 -14.57
N ILE A 18 3.25 -10.08 -14.06
CA ILE A 18 2.16 -11.05 -14.05
C ILE A 18 1.44 -10.90 -12.73
N THR A 19 0.12 -10.71 -12.78
CA THR A 19 -0.74 -10.67 -11.59
C THR A 19 -1.90 -11.64 -11.75
N SER A 20 -2.46 -12.08 -10.63
CA SER A 20 -3.60 -12.99 -10.61
C SER A 20 -4.86 -12.27 -11.07
N GLU A 21 -5.60 -12.89 -11.99
CA GLU A 21 -6.94 -12.47 -12.41
C GLU A 21 -8.04 -13.00 -11.44
N ALA A 22 -7.69 -13.85 -10.48
CA ALA A 22 -8.67 -14.55 -9.65
C ALA A 22 -9.72 -13.61 -9.03
N GLY A 23 -10.99 -13.90 -9.25
CA GLY A 23 -12.11 -13.09 -8.77
C GLY A 23 -12.34 -11.76 -9.50
N ALA A 24 -11.54 -11.36 -10.48
CA ALA A 24 -11.72 -10.08 -11.20
C ALA A 24 -13.05 -10.03 -11.97
N SER A 25 -13.44 -11.15 -12.57
CA SER A 25 -14.74 -11.31 -13.24
C SER A 25 -15.93 -11.23 -12.27
N ILE A 26 -15.75 -11.66 -11.01
CA ILE A 26 -16.77 -11.54 -9.96
C ILE A 26 -16.86 -10.09 -9.48
N TYR A 27 -15.72 -9.42 -9.33
CA TYR A 27 -15.67 -8.00 -8.99
C TYR A 27 -16.37 -7.14 -10.03
N SER A 28 -16.13 -7.34 -11.33
CA SER A 28 -16.62 -6.41 -12.36
C SER A 28 -18.13 -6.28 -12.46
N VAL A 29 -18.86 -7.32 -12.03
CA VAL A 29 -20.32 -7.36 -11.96
C VAL A 29 -20.87 -7.09 -10.56
N SER A 30 -20.00 -6.79 -9.57
CA SER A 30 -20.42 -6.52 -8.20
C SER A 30 -21.11 -5.15 -8.07
N PRO A 31 -21.99 -4.98 -7.07
CA PRO A 31 -22.58 -3.67 -6.75
C PRO A 31 -21.53 -2.60 -6.47
N GLU A 32 -20.42 -2.98 -5.83
CA GLU A 32 -19.30 -2.09 -5.53
C GLU A 32 -18.62 -1.59 -6.81
N ALA A 33 -18.32 -2.47 -7.77
CA ALA A 33 -17.73 -2.07 -9.05
C ALA A 33 -18.68 -1.22 -9.88
N CYS A 34 -19.98 -1.53 -9.86
CA CYS A 34 -21.01 -0.69 -10.51
C CYS A 34 -21.08 0.71 -9.89
N LYS A 35 -20.90 0.83 -8.57
CA LYS A 35 -20.87 2.12 -7.86
C LYS A 35 -19.60 2.91 -8.14
N GLU A 36 -18.44 2.23 -8.23
CA GLU A 36 -17.16 2.87 -8.51
C GLU A 36 -17.04 3.33 -9.97
N MET A 37 -17.54 2.54 -10.92
CA MET A 37 -17.33 2.73 -12.35
C MET A 37 -18.62 2.44 -13.15
N PRO A 38 -19.69 3.25 -12.98
CA PRO A 38 -21.00 2.97 -13.56
C PRO A 38 -20.97 2.93 -15.10
N ASP A 39 -20.16 3.79 -15.72
CA ASP A 39 -20.13 3.97 -17.19
C ASP A 39 -19.22 2.98 -17.93
N LEU A 40 -18.46 2.15 -17.21
CA LEU A 40 -17.55 1.17 -17.81
C LEU A 40 -18.25 -0.18 -17.98
N ASP A 41 -17.92 -0.90 -19.06
CA ASP A 41 -18.36 -2.28 -19.24
C ASP A 41 -17.62 -3.24 -18.28
N PRO A 42 -18.18 -4.42 -17.99
CA PRO A 42 -17.57 -5.38 -17.08
C PRO A 42 -16.15 -5.82 -17.47
N ASN A 43 -15.80 -5.92 -18.76
CA ASN A 43 -14.45 -6.34 -19.17
C ASN A 43 -13.42 -5.25 -18.83
N LEU A 44 -13.76 -3.98 -19.08
CA LEU A 44 -12.91 -2.86 -18.68
C LEU A 44 -12.82 -2.73 -17.16
N ARG A 45 -13.89 -2.97 -16.41
CA ARG A 45 -13.84 -3.00 -14.93
C ARG A 45 -12.92 -4.11 -14.41
N SER A 46 -12.96 -5.30 -15.02
CA SER A 46 -12.02 -6.39 -14.69
C SER A 46 -10.57 -5.96 -14.93
N ALA A 47 -10.29 -5.32 -16.08
CA ALA A 47 -8.95 -4.83 -16.40
C ALA A 47 -8.47 -3.74 -15.41
N VAL A 48 -9.35 -2.84 -14.98
CA VAL A 48 -9.05 -1.84 -13.94
C VAL A 48 -8.72 -2.53 -12.61
N SER A 49 -9.46 -3.57 -12.22
CA SER A 49 -9.17 -4.34 -11.01
C SER A 49 -7.79 -4.98 -11.06
N ILE A 50 -7.45 -5.65 -12.18
CA ILE A 50 -6.13 -6.25 -12.40
C ILE A 50 -5.01 -5.20 -12.26
N ALA A 51 -5.18 -4.02 -12.84
CA ALA A 51 -4.22 -2.93 -12.73
C ALA A 51 -4.07 -2.41 -11.29
N ARG A 52 -5.18 -2.26 -10.55
CA ARG A 52 -5.16 -1.80 -9.14
C ARG A 52 -4.51 -2.80 -8.21
N ARG A 53 -4.64 -4.11 -8.46
CA ARG A 53 -3.95 -5.16 -7.68
C ARG A 53 -2.44 -5.03 -7.74
N VAL A 54 -1.89 -4.58 -8.87
CA VAL A 54 -0.45 -4.33 -9.00
C VAL A 54 0.00 -3.17 -8.11
N GLN A 55 -0.85 -2.17 -7.90
CA GLN A 55 -0.55 -1.00 -7.07
C GLN A 55 -0.69 -1.31 -5.58
N ASP A 56 -1.82 -1.89 -5.18
CA ASP A 56 -2.08 -2.32 -3.81
C ASP A 56 -2.96 -3.59 -3.84
N PRO A 57 -2.37 -4.79 -3.72
CA PRO A 57 -3.12 -6.03 -3.71
C PRO A 57 -4.15 -6.09 -2.59
N LEU A 58 -3.82 -5.60 -1.40
CA LEU A 58 -4.70 -5.68 -0.23
C LEU A 58 -5.94 -4.82 -0.44
N ALA A 59 -5.77 -3.55 -0.83
CA ALA A 59 -6.88 -2.61 -1.00
C ALA A 59 -7.86 -3.02 -2.10
N GLU A 60 -7.40 -3.78 -3.09
CA GLU A 60 -8.22 -4.25 -4.21
C GLU A 60 -8.83 -5.64 -3.95
N LEU A 61 -8.09 -6.60 -3.40
CA LEU A 61 -8.59 -7.96 -3.15
C LEU A 61 -9.68 -8.01 -2.07
N VAL A 62 -9.67 -7.11 -1.07
CA VAL A 62 -10.74 -7.02 -0.07
C VAL A 62 -12.10 -6.63 -0.65
N LYS A 63 -12.14 -6.12 -1.90
CA LYS A 63 -13.40 -5.83 -2.60
C LYS A 63 -14.12 -7.09 -3.10
N ILE A 64 -13.47 -8.23 -3.03
CA ILE A 64 -13.94 -9.51 -3.54
C ILE A 64 -14.21 -10.41 -2.34
N GLU A 65 -15.31 -11.16 -2.37
CA GLU A 65 -15.52 -12.15 -1.32
C GLU A 65 -14.38 -13.17 -1.33
N PRO A 66 -13.74 -13.47 -0.18
CA PRO A 66 -12.49 -14.25 -0.15
C PRO A 66 -12.57 -15.63 -0.82
N LYS A 67 -13.75 -16.27 -0.79
CA LYS A 67 -14.02 -17.55 -1.45
C LYS A 67 -13.84 -17.52 -2.98
N HIS A 68 -13.89 -16.33 -3.59
CA HIS A 68 -13.73 -16.14 -5.04
C HIS A 68 -12.30 -15.81 -5.46
N ILE A 69 -11.37 -15.69 -4.52
CA ILE A 69 -9.94 -15.44 -4.78
C ILE A 69 -9.22 -16.73 -5.23
N GLY A 70 -9.89 -17.88 -5.22
CA GLY A 70 -9.34 -19.13 -5.75
C GLY A 70 -8.28 -19.74 -4.84
N ILE A 71 -8.67 -20.03 -3.60
CA ILE A 71 -7.78 -20.47 -2.51
C ILE A 71 -7.36 -21.94 -2.60
N GLY A 72 -8.02 -22.75 -3.44
CA GLY A 72 -7.69 -24.16 -3.59
C GLY A 72 -8.62 -24.91 -4.55
N MET A 73 -8.15 -26.06 -5.05
CA MET A 73 -8.85 -26.85 -6.07
C MET A 73 -10.23 -27.34 -5.62
N TYR A 74 -10.35 -27.80 -4.37
CA TYR A 74 -11.57 -28.43 -3.84
C TYR A 74 -12.31 -27.53 -2.83
N GLN A 75 -12.23 -26.20 -3.00
CA GLN A 75 -12.88 -25.24 -2.09
C GLN A 75 -14.42 -25.36 -2.07
N HIS A 76 -15.01 -26.00 -3.07
CA HIS A 76 -16.45 -26.24 -3.15
C HIS A 76 -16.90 -27.48 -2.35
N ASP A 77 -15.97 -28.37 -2.03
CA ASP A 77 -16.26 -29.64 -1.34
C ASP A 77 -16.18 -29.51 0.19
N VAL A 78 -15.82 -28.31 0.69
CA VAL A 78 -15.77 -28.00 2.12
C VAL A 78 -17.02 -27.24 2.57
N SER A 79 -17.25 -27.23 3.89
CA SER A 79 -18.32 -26.44 4.50
C SER A 79 -18.14 -24.95 4.19
N GLN A 80 -19.06 -24.38 3.41
CA GLN A 80 -18.99 -22.99 2.96
C GLN A 80 -19.09 -21.98 4.10
N THR A 81 -19.83 -22.31 5.16
CA THR A 81 -19.94 -21.46 6.35
C THR A 81 -18.63 -21.37 7.10
N LEU A 82 -17.98 -22.52 7.32
CA LEU A 82 -16.68 -22.58 7.99
C LEU A 82 -15.61 -21.90 7.13
N LEU A 83 -15.60 -22.19 5.82
CA LEU A 83 -14.68 -21.59 4.88
C LEU A 83 -14.76 -20.06 4.91
N LYS A 84 -15.98 -19.52 4.83
CA LYS A 84 -16.21 -18.08 4.90
C LYS A 84 -15.68 -17.49 6.21
N ALA A 85 -16.04 -18.08 7.35
CA ALA A 85 -15.60 -17.58 8.65
C ALA A 85 -14.07 -17.55 8.78
N THR A 86 -13.40 -18.62 8.34
CA THR A 86 -11.94 -18.70 8.38
C THR A 86 -11.30 -17.66 7.46
N LEU A 87 -11.80 -17.50 6.23
CA LEU A 87 -11.24 -16.53 5.29
C LEU A 87 -11.49 -15.09 5.73
N ASP A 88 -12.68 -14.79 6.27
CA ASP A 88 -12.99 -13.47 6.80
C ASP A 88 -12.04 -13.11 7.96
N SER A 89 -11.71 -14.08 8.83
CA SER A 89 -10.71 -13.92 9.90
C SER A 89 -9.31 -13.61 9.36
N VAL A 90 -8.86 -14.35 8.33
CA VAL A 90 -7.55 -14.11 7.70
C VAL A 90 -7.50 -12.71 7.08
N VAL A 91 -8.58 -12.26 6.44
CA VAL A 91 -8.63 -10.91 5.88
C VAL A 91 -8.58 -9.84 6.97
N GLU A 92 -9.32 -10.03 8.07
CA GLU A 92 -9.28 -9.12 9.22
C GLU A 92 -7.88 -9.04 9.84
N GLU A 93 -7.19 -10.18 9.98
CA GLU A 93 -5.81 -10.24 10.46
C GLU A 93 -4.85 -9.52 9.51
N CYS A 94 -4.92 -9.77 8.20
CA CYS A 94 -4.07 -9.10 7.21
C CYS A 94 -4.26 -7.57 7.22
N VAL A 95 -5.52 -7.11 7.25
CA VAL A 95 -5.83 -5.67 7.28
C VAL A 95 -5.36 -5.03 8.57
N SER A 96 -5.57 -5.69 9.71
CA SER A 96 -5.14 -5.20 11.02
C SER A 96 -3.62 -5.17 11.15
N PHE A 97 -2.93 -6.16 10.58
CA PHE A 97 -1.48 -6.25 10.60
C PHE A 97 -0.84 -5.09 9.81
N VAL A 98 -1.33 -4.81 8.60
CA VAL A 98 -0.84 -3.71 7.76
C VAL A 98 -1.23 -2.34 8.33
N GLY A 99 -2.45 -2.23 8.86
CA GLY A 99 -3.06 -0.96 9.23
C GLY A 99 -3.54 -0.17 8.01
N VAL A 100 -4.39 0.83 8.24
CA VAL A 100 -4.98 1.60 7.14
C VAL A 100 -5.00 3.09 7.43
N ASP A 101 -4.85 3.90 6.39
CA ASP A 101 -5.07 5.34 6.49
C ASP A 101 -6.57 5.67 6.39
N ILE A 102 -7.14 6.30 7.43
CA ILE A 102 -8.57 6.63 7.50
C ILE A 102 -9.02 7.64 6.44
N ASN A 103 -8.13 8.52 5.99
CA ASN A 103 -8.43 9.60 5.06
C ASN A 103 -8.44 9.12 3.62
N ILE A 104 -7.67 8.06 3.31
CA ILE A 104 -7.52 7.52 1.95
C ILE A 104 -8.35 6.25 1.74
N CYS A 105 -8.53 5.43 2.79
CA CYS A 105 -9.16 4.11 2.66
C CYS A 105 -10.57 4.15 2.06
N SER A 106 -10.91 3.02 1.42
CA SER A 106 -12.24 2.74 0.88
C SER A 106 -13.20 2.27 1.95
N GLU A 107 -14.50 2.39 1.68
CA GLU A 107 -15.54 1.87 2.58
C GLU A 107 -15.36 0.37 2.83
N THR A 108 -15.02 -0.40 1.80
CA THR A 108 -14.87 -1.86 1.91
C THR A 108 -13.71 -2.25 2.80
N LEU A 109 -12.56 -1.60 2.65
CA LEU A 109 -11.37 -1.86 3.48
C LEU A 109 -11.66 -1.58 4.97
N LEU A 110 -12.41 -0.52 5.28
CA LEU A 110 -12.82 -0.19 6.65
C LEU A 110 -13.69 -1.27 7.32
N ARG A 111 -14.42 -2.07 6.55
CA ARG A 111 -15.29 -3.12 7.11
C ARG A 111 -14.51 -4.26 7.74
N HIS A 112 -13.25 -4.44 7.35
CA HIS A 112 -12.37 -5.52 7.78
C HIS A 112 -11.43 -5.12 8.92
N ILE A 113 -11.58 -3.91 9.49
CA ILE A 113 -10.83 -3.51 10.69
C ILE A 113 -11.55 -4.03 11.93
N ALA A 114 -10.79 -4.56 12.88
CA ALA A 114 -11.28 -4.97 14.18
C ALA A 114 -12.17 -3.90 14.84
N GLY A 115 -13.39 -4.28 15.20
CA GLY A 115 -14.37 -3.38 15.83
C GLY A 115 -15.18 -2.49 14.87
N LEU A 116 -14.92 -2.54 13.56
CA LEU A 116 -15.74 -1.89 12.54
C LEU A 116 -16.68 -2.89 11.85
N ASN A 117 -17.71 -2.35 11.20
CA ASN A 117 -18.67 -3.10 10.40
C ASN A 117 -19.17 -2.23 9.25
N ALA A 118 -19.99 -2.79 8.35
CA ALA A 118 -20.53 -2.07 7.19
C ALA A 118 -21.17 -0.71 7.55
N ASN A 119 -21.97 -0.66 8.62
CA ASN A 119 -22.64 0.59 9.04
C ASN A 119 -21.64 1.62 9.59
N ARG A 120 -20.68 1.20 10.41
CA ARG A 120 -19.65 2.08 10.97
C ARG A 120 -18.71 2.60 9.89
N ALA A 121 -18.28 1.74 8.97
CA ALA A 121 -17.47 2.13 7.82
C ALA A 121 -18.18 3.21 6.99
N LYS A 122 -19.46 3.02 6.69
CA LYS A 122 -20.27 4.04 6.00
C LYS A 122 -20.34 5.35 6.77
N ASN A 123 -20.57 5.31 8.08
CA ASN A 123 -20.62 6.52 8.91
C ASN A 123 -19.28 7.28 8.95
N ILE A 124 -18.15 6.56 8.93
CA ILE A 124 -16.81 7.16 8.85
C ILE A 124 -16.65 7.91 7.52
N ILE A 125 -17.03 7.30 6.40
CA ILE A 125 -16.96 7.94 5.07
C ILE A 125 -17.89 9.15 4.99
N GLU A 126 -19.12 9.04 5.52
CA GLU A 126 -20.06 10.16 5.59
C GLU A 126 -19.54 11.30 6.46
N TRP A 127 -18.86 10.99 7.58
CA TRP A 127 -18.23 11.99 8.43
C TRP A 127 -17.09 12.69 7.70
N ARG A 128 -16.23 11.93 6.98
CA ARG A 128 -15.12 12.45 6.17
C ARG A 128 -15.60 13.40 5.07
N GLN A 129 -16.71 13.07 4.42
CA GLN A 129 -17.31 13.93 3.39
C GLN A 129 -17.89 15.24 3.96
N LYS A 130 -18.39 15.23 5.20
CA LYS A 130 -19.05 16.39 5.81
C LYS A 130 -18.08 17.33 6.54
N ASN A 131 -17.12 16.77 7.28
CA ASN A 131 -16.21 17.53 8.14
C ASN A 131 -14.82 17.71 7.54
N GLY A 132 -14.52 17.04 6.41
CA GLY A 132 -13.19 16.98 5.83
C GLY A 132 -12.34 15.85 6.42
N PRO A 133 -11.02 15.88 6.21
CA PRO A 133 -10.13 14.82 6.68
C PRO A 133 -10.03 14.80 8.21
N PHE A 134 -9.80 13.61 8.75
CA PHE A 134 -9.44 13.42 10.16
C PHE A 134 -8.02 13.96 10.40
N ILE A 135 -7.90 14.79 11.43
CA ILE A 135 -6.66 15.42 11.92
C ILE A 135 -6.03 14.55 13.02
N ASN A 136 -6.88 13.94 13.86
CA ASN A 136 -6.44 13.06 14.94
C ASN A 136 -7.41 11.89 15.16
N ARG A 137 -6.95 10.85 15.85
CA ARG A 137 -7.77 9.67 16.15
C ARG A 137 -8.92 10.00 17.08
N GLU A 138 -8.82 11.02 17.93
CA GLU A 138 -9.88 11.35 18.87
C GLU A 138 -11.18 11.75 18.19
N GLN A 139 -11.10 12.36 17.00
CA GLN A 139 -12.27 12.69 16.16
C GLN A 139 -13.09 11.45 15.74
N LEU A 140 -12.51 10.24 15.78
CA LEU A 140 -13.28 9.02 15.56
C LEU A 140 -14.41 8.87 16.59
N LYS A 141 -14.25 9.39 17.81
CA LYS A 141 -15.29 9.36 18.85
C LYS A 141 -16.53 10.20 18.49
N ASP A 142 -16.38 11.17 17.59
CA ASP A 142 -17.47 12.01 17.10
C ASP A 142 -18.26 11.35 15.96
N VAL A 143 -17.78 10.21 15.45
CA VAL A 143 -18.47 9.47 14.39
C VAL A 143 -19.69 8.76 14.97
N LYS A 144 -20.83 8.96 14.32
CA LYS A 144 -22.11 8.34 14.71
C LYS A 144 -21.96 6.81 14.78
N GLY A 145 -22.30 6.23 15.93
CA GLY A 145 -22.30 4.77 16.14
C GLY A 145 -20.93 4.17 16.44
N LEU A 146 -19.87 4.98 16.58
CA LEU A 146 -18.58 4.56 17.11
C LEU A 146 -18.55 4.82 18.63
N GLY A 147 -18.82 3.77 19.40
CA GLY A 147 -18.75 3.83 20.86
C GLY A 147 -17.32 3.71 21.40
N PRO A 148 -17.09 3.95 22.71
CA PRO A 148 -15.76 3.88 23.32
C PRO A 148 -15.08 2.52 23.16
N LYS A 149 -15.85 1.41 23.23
CA LYS A 149 -15.32 0.06 23.00
C LYS A 149 -14.85 -0.14 21.56
N SER A 150 -15.62 0.35 20.60
CA SER A 150 -15.30 0.22 19.19
C SER A 150 -14.11 1.07 18.81
N PHE A 151 -14.01 2.27 19.37
CA PHE A 151 -12.83 3.11 19.28
C PHE A 151 -11.59 2.40 19.85
N GLN A 152 -11.68 1.80 21.04
CA GLN A 152 -10.57 1.03 21.62
C GLN A 152 -10.15 -0.17 20.76
N GLN A 153 -11.09 -0.81 20.06
CA GLN A 153 -10.77 -1.94 19.18
C GLN A 153 -10.09 -1.50 17.88
N CYS A 154 -10.52 -0.40 17.26
CA CYS A 154 -10.03 -0.01 15.94
C CYS A 154 -8.85 0.96 15.97
N ALA A 155 -8.68 1.76 17.03
CA ALA A 155 -7.77 2.90 17.02
C ALA A 155 -6.28 2.53 16.87
N GLY A 156 -5.89 1.29 17.18
CA GLY A 156 -4.51 0.81 16.98
C GLY A 156 -4.17 0.53 15.52
N PHE A 157 -5.18 0.23 14.70
CA PHE A 157 -5.03 -0.15 13.29
C PHE A 157 -5.25 1.00 12.33
N ILE A 158 -5.81 2.10 12.82
CA ILE A 158 -6.08 3.31 12.04
C ILE A 158 -4.90 4.26 12.12
N ARG A 159 -4.32 4.59 10.97
CA ARG A 159 -3.27 5.59 10.82
C ARG A 159 -3.82 6.86 10.20
N ILE A 160 -3.15 7.97 10.45
CA ILE A 160 -3.49 9.28 9.91
C ILE A 160 -2.21 9.92 9.39
N ASP A 161 -2.07 10.01 8.07
CA ASP A 161 -0.92 10.70 7.48
C ASP A 161 -0.96 12.22 7.71
N GLN A 162 0.05 12.73 8.42
CA GLN A 162 0.24 14.14 8.71
C GLN A 162 0.66 14.95 7.48
N GLU A 163 1.32 14.35 6.49
CA GLU A 163 1.66 15.04 5.24
C GLU A 163 0.41 15.35 4.44
N TYR A 164 -0.50 14.37 4.34
CA TYR A 164 -1.81 14.55 3.73
C TYR A 164 -2.60 15.69 4.40
N ILE A 165 -2.62 15.74 5.74
CA ILE A 165 -3.27 16.83 6.49
C ILE A 165 -2.61 18.18 6.18
N ARG A 166 -1.26 18.25 6.22
CA ARG A 166 -0.52 19.49 5.96
C ARG A 166 -0.80 20.04 4.56
N SER A 167 -0.82 19.16 3.56
CA SER A 167 -1.15 19.51 2.17
C SER A 167 -2.57 20.08 2.09
N PHE A 168 -3.54 19.41 2.71
CA PHE A 168 -4.94 19.85 2.70
C PHE A 168 -5.15 21.19 3.43
N CYS A 169 -4.54 21.38 4.60
CA CYS A 169 -4.63 22.64 5.35
C CYS A 169 -3.98 23.81 4.59
N SER A 170 -2.88 23.56 3.88
CA SER A 170 -2.21 24.58 3.06
C SER A 170 -3.07 25.01 1.86
N GLN A 171 -3.82 24.07 1.26
CA GLN A 171 -4.75 24.39 0.18
C GLN A 171 -5.96 25.20 0.67
N GLN A 172 -6.48 24.92 1.88
CA GLN A 172 -7.58 25.69 2.45
C GLN A 172 -7.20 27.13 2.84
N SER A 173 -5.97 27.37 3.31
CA SER A 173 -5.51 28.72 3.60
C SER A 173 -5.33 29.57 2.34
N GLU A 174 -4.97 28.96 1.20
CA GLU A 174 -4.93 29.63 -0.11
C GLU A 174 -6.32 29.98 -0.65
N LEU A 175 -7.31 29.08 -0.50
CA LEU A 175 -8.71 29.33 -0.86
C LEU A 175 -9.38 30.40 0.02
N ALA A 176 -8.98 30.54 1.29
CA ALA A 176 -9.46 31.58 2.18
C ALA A 176 -8.84 32.97 1.91
N ALA A 177 -7.69 33.02 1.22
CA ALA A 177 -6.98 34.27 0.92
C ALA A 177 -7.42 34.95 -0.40
N GLY A 178 -8.21 34.27 -1.24
CA GLY A 178 -8.66 34.80 -2.53
C GLY A 178 -10.18 34.81 -2.71
N GLY A 179 -10.86 35.91 -2.36
CA GLY A 179 -12.18 36.22 -2.95
C GLY A 179 -13.31 36.68 -2.01
N HIS A 180 -13.28 37.97 -1.68
CA HIS A 180 -14.36 38.94 -1.43
C HIS A 180 -15.83 38.57 -1.11
N LYS A 181 -16.30 39.33 -0.09
CA LYS A 181 -17.56 40.09 0.05
C LYS A 181 -18.77 39.37 0.66
N ALA A 182 -18.94 39.72 1.94
CA ALA A 182 -20.21 39.89 2.65
C ALA A 182 -21.39 40.18 1.73
N VAL A 183 -22.38 39.28 1.77
CA VAL A 183 -23.78 39.63 1.53
C VAL A 183 -24.48 39.48 2.87
N THR A 184 -24.83 40.64 3.42
CA THR A 184 -25.74 40.83 4.54
C THR A 184 -27.13 40.33 4.16
N ASN A 185 -27.74 39.49 4.99
CA ASN A 185 -29.16 39.65 5.28
C ASN A 185 -29.52 39.05 6.64
N GLU A 186 -29.93 39.94 7.54
CA GLU A 186 -30.50 39.60 8.84
C GLU A 186 -31.96 39.17 8.67
N LYS A 187 -32.34 38.05 9.30
CA LYS A 187 -33.52 37.93 10.20
C LYS A 187 -33.58 36.52 10.77
N GLY A 188 -33.54 36.43 12.10
CA GLY A 188 -33.23 35.20 12.81
C GLY A 188 -34.39 34.30 13.19
N CYS A 189 -34.04 33.16 13.78
CA CYS A 189 -34.83 32.51 14.82
C CYS A 189 -33.89 31.86 15.84
N LYS A 190 -34.02 32.28 17.11
CA LYS A 190 -33.24 31.82 18.25
C LYS A 190 -33.73 30.43 18.69
N LYS A 191 -32.82 29.46 18.82
CA LYS A 191 -32.87 28.48 19.92
C LYS A 191 -31.45 28.18 20.41
N LYS A 192 -31.25 28.44 21.70
CA LYS A 192 -30.00 28.36 22.46
C LYS A 192 -29.64 26.90 22.80
N THR A 193 -28.41 26.50 22.49
CA THR A 193 -27.58 25.59 23.29
C THR A 193 -26.12 25.79 22.86
N LYS A 194 -25.43 26.79 23.43
CA LYS A 194 -24.40 26.66 24.49
C LYS A 194 -23.26 25.68 24.17
N ALA A 195 -22.21 26.24 23.55
CA ALA A 195 -20.80 26.16 23.97
C ALA A 195 -20.29 24.83 24.58
N ALA A 196 -19.81 23.90 23.75
CA ALA A 196 -18.98 22.76 24.17
C ALA A 196 -18.21 22.07 23.02
N ALA A 197 -17.76 22.78 21.98
CA ALA A 197 -17.19 22.13 20.78
C ALA A 197 -15.89 22.78 20.26
N ASN A 198 -14.99 23.17 21.15
CA ASN A 198 -13.66 23.66 20.76
C ASN A 198 -12.56 23.03 21.62
N VAL A 199 -12.58 21.69 21.69
CA VAL A 199 -11.51 20.90 22.31
C VAL A 199 -10.58 20.42 21.19
N ILE A 200 -9.53 21.21 20.95
CA ILE A 200 -8.21 20.83 20.42
C ILE A 200 -8.21 19.98 19.14
N GLN A 201 -8.39 20.64 18.00
CA GLN A 201 -8.12 20.10 16.65
C GLN A 201 -6.62 20.22 16.32
N GLN A 202 -5.73 19.66 17.14
CA GLN A 202 -4.30 19.63 16.83
C GLN A 202 -3.89 18.26 16.30
N PRO A 203 -3.03 18.20 15.28
CA PRO A 203 -2.47 16.95 14.78
C PRO A 203 -1.59 16.31 15.85
N ASN A 204 -1.77 15.01 16.07
CA ASN A 204 -0.93 14.23 16.96
C ASN A 204 0.04 13.35 16.13
N PRO A 205 1.37 13.57 16.23
CA PRO A 205 2.36 12.77 15.50
C PRO A 205 2.29 11.26 15.79
N LEU A 206 1.81 10.85 16.97
CA LEU A 206 1.69 9.44 17.34
C LEU A 206 0.57 8.72 16.55
N ASP A 207 -0.35 9.45 15.92
CA ASP A 207 -1.47 8.87 15.16
C ASP A 207 -1.02 8.23 13.84
N GLN A 208 0.21 8.49 13.39
CA GLN A 208 0.87 7.79 12.26
C GLN A 208 1.40 6.41 12.66
N THR A 209 1.64 6.16 13.95
CA THR A 209 2.33 4.96 14.45
C THR A 209 1.37 3.83 14.81
N CYS A 210 1.86 2.61 15.03
CA CYS A 210 1.05 1.50 15.56
C CYS A 210 0.68 1.66 17.06
N ILE A 211 1.11 2.73 17.72
CA ILE A 211 0.89 2.93 19.15
C ILE A 211 -0.58 3.20 19.41
N HIS A 212 -1.20 2.40 20.27
CA HIS A 212 -2.59 2.59 20.64
C HIS A 212 -2.77 3.84 21.52
N PRO A 213 -3.87 4.62 21.39
CA PRO A 213 -4.10 5.83 22.19
C PRO A 213 -4.06 5.64 23.71
N GLU A 214 -4.36 4.43 24.21
CA GLU A 214 -4.24 4.12 25.64
C GLU A 214 -2.80 4.22 26.16
N SER A 215 -1.82 4.05 25.28
CA SER A 215 -0.39 4.07 25.60
C SER A 215 0.29 5.40 25.28
N TYR A 216 -0.44 6.43 24.82
CA TYR A 216 0.16 7.74 24.52
C TYR A 216 0.85 8.37 25.72
N ASN A 217 0.26 8.26 26.91
CA ASN A 217 0.89 8.76 28.13
C ASN A 217 2.25 8.09 28.41
N ILE A 218 2.37 6.80 28.10
CA ILE A 218 3.61 6.03 28.28
C ILE A 218 4.63 6.43 27.21
N ALA A 219 4.21 6.53 25.95
CA ALA A 219 5.06 6.97 24.84
C ALA A 219 5.65 8.38 25.08
N MET A 220 4.84 9.32 25.58
CA MET A 220 5.31 10.68 25.90
C MET A 220 6.31 10.70 27.06
N ARG A 221 6.11 9.86 28.09
CA ARG A 221 7.10 9.69 29.17
C ARG A 221 8.39 9.07 28.65
N PHE A 222 8.31 8.09 27.74
CA PHE A 222 9.47 7.49 27.12
C PHE A 222 10.26 8.48 26.27
N LEU A 223 9.60 9.30 25.44
CA LEU A 223 10.23 10.39 24.69
C LEU A 223 10.96 11.38 25.61
N THR A 224 10.36 11.71 26.75
CA THR A 224 10.99 12.58 27.76
C THR A 224 12.24 11.94 28.37
N LEU A 225 12.23 10.63 28.63
CA LEU A 225 13.42 9.90 29.09
C LEU A 225 14.55 9.87 28.05
N ILE A 226 14.20 9.78 26.76
CA ILE A 226 15.17 9.81 25.66
C ILE A 226 15.71 11.23 25.41
N GLY A 227 14.97 12.26 25.83
CA GLY A 227 15.28 13.65 25.53
C GLY A 227 15.19 13.93 24.03
N GLU A 228 14.18 13.38 23.36
CA GLU A 228 13.87 13.67 21.95
C GLU A 228 12.48 14.28 21.79
N SER A 229 12.30 15.02 20.69
CA SER A 229 11.03 15.64 20.32
C SER A 229 10.26 14.77 19.33
N HIS A 230 8.94 14.97 19.26
CA HIS A 230 8.03 14.28 18.36
C HIS A 230 8.40 14.45 16.87
N CYS A 231 9.13 15.51 16.50
CA CYS A 231 9.58 15.74 15.12
C CYS A 231 10.64 14.73 14.62
N GLN A 232 11.16 13.86 15.49
CA GLN A 232 12.19 12.88 15.16
C GLN A 232 11.65 11.45 15.04
N ILE A 233 10.34 11.25 15.22
CA ILE A 233 9.70 9.94 15.04
C ILE A 233 10.03 9.41 13.63
N GLY A 234 10.42 8.13 13.56
CA GLY A 234 10.77 7.45 12.32
C GLY A 234 12.09 7.85 11.66
N LYS A 235 12.89 8.73 12.28
CA LYS A 235 14.21 9.13 11.78
C LYS A 235 15.34 8.32 12.43
N SER A 236 16.46 8.19 11.73
CA SER A 236 17.64 7.45 12.21
C SER A 236 18.18 7.96 13.55
N LYS A 237 18.00 9.25 13.86
CA LYS A 237 18.38 9.85 15.15
C LYS A 237 17.61 9.25 16.33
N MET A 238 16.31 8.97 16.14
CA MET A 238 15.47 8.33 17.15
C MET A 238 15.94 6.90 17.39
N GLN A 239 16.17 6.14 16.31
CA GLN A 239 16.66 4.75 16.37
C GLN A 239 17.99 4.65 17.14
N GLN A 240 18.96 5.51 16.84
CA GLN A 240 20.25 5.52 17.53
C GLN A 240 20.13 5.77 19.03
N LYS A 241 19.29 6.73 19.43
CA LYS A 241 19.08 7.05 20.83
C LYS A 241 18.33 5.97 21.59
N VAL A 242 17.31 5.39 20.96
CA VAL A 242 16.57 4.25 21.53
C VAL A 242 17.53 3.10 21.79
N ASN A 243 18.36 2.72 20.81
CA ASN A 243 19.36 1.67 20.97
C ASN A 243 20.37 2.00 22.09
N SER A 244 20.86 3.25 22.14
CA SER A 244 21.79 3.68 23.20
C SER A 244 21.21 3.57 24.61
N ILE A 245 19.90 3.78 24.76
CA ILE A 245 19.21 3.68 26.05
C ILE A 245 18.93 2.23 26.41
N ILE A 246 18.56 1.41 25.43
CA ILE A 246 18.40 -0.05 25.61
C ILE A 246 19.74 -0.67 26.06
N ASP A 247 20.85 -0.30 25.42
CA ASP A 247 22.18 -0.79 25.79
C ASP A 247 22.60 -0.37 27.20
N ARG A 248 22.16 0.81 27.65
CA ARG A 248 22.52 1.37 28.96
C ARG A 248 21.67 0.83 30.11
N GLU A 249 20.37 0.75 29.94
CA GLU A 249 19.41 0.49 31.02
C GLU A 249 18.73 -0.88 30.91
N GLY A 250 18.78 -1.50 29.73
CA GLY A 250 18.03 -2.72 29.42
C GLY A 250 16.51 -2.50 29.32
N MET A 251 15.81 -3.44 28.69
CA MET A 251 14.35 -3.37 28.57
C MET A 251 13.64 -3.38 29.93
N ASP A 252 14.07 -4.26 30.84
CA ASP A 252 13.48 -4.40 32.20
C ASP A 252 13.68 -3.14 33.07
N GLY A 253 14.80 -2.43 32.91
CA GLY A 253 15.03 -1.16 33.62
C GLY A 253 14.05 -0.07 33.18
N ILE A 254 13.77 0.00 31.87
CA ILE A 254 12.88 0.99 31.28
C ILE A 254 11.42 0.67 31.63
N THR A 255 11.00 -0.60 31.54
CA THR A 255 9.63 -1.01 31.88
C THR A 255 9.27 -0.68 33.32
N LYS A 256 10.20 -0.89 34.27
CA LYS A 256 10.02 -0.51 35.69
C LYS A 256 9.86 0.99 35.88
N LYS A 257 10.67 1.81 35.19
CA LYS A 257 10.56 3.29 35.26
C LYS A 257 9.25 3.80 34.68
N LEU A 258 8.79 3.20 33.58
CA LEU A 258 7.57 3.61 32.90
C LEU A 258 6.30 2.99 33.50
N ASN A 259 6.44 1.97 34.34
CA ASN A 259 5.34 1.15 34.87
C ASN A 259 4.51 0.55 33.73
N THR A 260 5.18 -0.19 32.85
CA THR A 260 4.58 -0.83 31.67
C THR A 260 5.10 -2.26 31.48
N THR A 261 4.57 -2.98 30.49
CA THR A 261 5.02 -4.33 30.14
C THR A 261 6.08 -4.27 29.04
N GLU A 262 6.92 -5.30 28.94
CA GLU A 262 7.93 -5.40 27.88
C GLU A 262 7.30 -5.37 26.48
N GLN A 263 6.14 -6.02 26.31
CA GLN A 263 5.42 -6.06 25.03
C GLN A 263 4.89 -4.68 24.64
N THR A 264 4.28 -3.95 25.57
CA THR A 264 3.81 -2.57 25.32
C THR A 264 4.99 -1.65 24.99
N LEU A 265 6.11 -1.81 25.71
CA LEU A 265 7.31 -1.03 25.44
C LEU A 265 7.87 -1.34 24.05
N GLN A 266 7.89 -2.60 23.63
CA GLN A 266 8.34 -2.99 22.29
C GLN A 266 7.48 -2.34 21.21
N ILE A 267 6.15 -2.37 21.34
CA ILE A 267 5.23 -1.69 20.40
C ILE A 267 5.50 -0.19 20.34
N ILE A 268 5.77 0.45 21.49
CA ILE A 268 6.13 1.88 21.53
C ILE A 268 7.45 2.13 20.83
N ILE A 269 8.47 1.29 21.06
CA ILE A 269 9.77 1.39 20.41
C ILE A 269 9.62 1.22 18.90
N ASP A 270 8.94 0.17 18.46
CA ASP A 270 8.68 -0.11 17.04
C ASP A 270 7.95 1.06 16.40
N GLY A 271 6.87 1.55 17.02
CA GLY A 271 6.09 2.68 16.51
C GLY A 271 6.88 3.99 16.43
N LEU A 272 7.81 4.26 17.36
CA LEU A 272 8.63 5.48 17.34
C LEU A 272 9.83 5.38 16.37
N THR A 273 10.30 4.18 16.07
CA THR A 273 11.49 3.92 15.24
C THR A 273 11.15 3.66 13.77
N GLN A 274 9.95 3.17 13.48
CA GLN A 274 9.45 2.96 12.12
C GLN A 274 9.27 4.28 11.37
N PRO A 275 9.67 4.36 10.09
CA PRO A 275 9.50 5.57 9.28
C PRO A 275 8.01 5.92 9.05
N GLU A 276 7.72 7.16 8.72
CA GLU A 276 6.33 7.65 8.52
C GLU A 276 5.58 6.86 7.44
N SER A 277 6.26 6.45 6.36
CA SER A 277 5.72 5.61 5.28
C SER A 277 5.98 4.12 5.47
N PHE A 278 6.08 3.67 6.73
CA PHE A 278 6.37 2.27 7.03
C PHE A 278 5.20 1.38 6.63
N ASP A 279 5.50 0.45 5.73
CA ASP A 279 4.60 -0.59 5.30
C ASP A 279 5.36 -1.90 5.42
N ILE A 280 4.86 -2.76 6.30
CA ILE A 280 5.43 -4.09 6.58
C ILE A 280 5.48 -4.95 5.31
N ARG A 281 4.64 -4.67 4.31
CA ARG A 281 4.59 -5.42 3.05
C ARG A 281 5.84 -5.22 2.19
N LYS A 282 6.60 -4.15 2.41
CA LYS A 282 7.83 -3.86 1.66
C LYS A 282 8.96 -4.85 1.96
N ASP A 283 8.91 -5.50 3.12
CA ASP A 283 9.90 -6.48 3.56
C ASP A 283 9.64 -7.88 2.97
N PHE A 284 8.50 -8.08 2.29
CA PHE A 284 8.15 -9.33 1.61
C PHE A 284 8.67 -9.35 0.17
N ASP A 285 8.66 -10.54 -0.43
CA ASP A 285 9.04 -10.74 -1.82
C ASP A 285 8.25 -9.80 -2.74
N GLN A 286 8.99 -8.93 -3.43
CA GLN A 286 8.40 -8.02 -4.39
C GLN A 286 8.00 -8.79 -5.65
N PRO A 287 6.96 -8.34 -6.37
CA PRO A 287 6.58 -9.01 -7.58
C PRO A 287 7.72 -8.96 -8.60
N ASP A 288 8.01 -10.12 -9.18
CA ASP A 288 8.99 -10.25 -10.25
C ASP A 288 8.50 -9.51 -11.49
N PHE A 289 9.06 -8.32 -11.72
CA PHE A 289 8.92 -7.67 -13.00
C PHE A 289 9.69 -8.50 -14.03
N LYS A 290 8.99 -9.01 -15.03
CA LYS A 290 9.60 -9.50 -16.26
C LYS A 290 10.29 -8.32 -16.91
N LYS A 291 11.56 -8.13 -16.55
CA LYS A 291 12.50 -7.47 -17.43
C LYS A 291 12.53 -8.35 -18.66
N SER A 292 12.20 -7.79 -19.82
CA SER A 292 12.56 -8.44 -21.08
C SER A 292 14.08 -8.47 -21.12
N ILE A 293 14.69 -9.46 -20.47
CA ILE A 293 16.10 -9.80 -20.63
C ILE A 293 16.15 -10.44 -21.99
N VAL A 294 16.44 -9.62 -23.01
CA VAL A 294 16.51 -10.08 -24.39
C VAL A 294 17.95 -10.47 -24.73
N CYS A 295 18.92 -9.97 -23.97
CA CYS A 295 20.33 -10.09 -24.26
C CYS A 295 21.09 -10.73 -23.07
N PRO A 296 22.11 -11.58 -23.32
CA PRO A 296 22.92 -12.18 -22.25
C PRO A 296 23.61 -11.18 -21.33
N GLU A 297 23.88 -9.97 -21.82
CA GLU A 297 24.54 -8.88 -21.07
C GLU A 297 23.66 -8.31 -19.94
N ASP A 298 22.35 -8.53 -20.00
CA ASP A 298 21.39 -8.08 -19.00
C ASP A 298 21.29 -9.06 -17.80
N LEU A 299 21.90 -10.25 -17.91
CA LEU A 299 21.90 -11.27 -16.86
C LEU A 299 22.89 -10.92 -15.74
N LYS A 300 22.38 -10.88 -14.51
CA LYS A 300 23.21 -10.76 -13.29
C LYS A 300 23.12 -12.04 -12.47
N VAL A 301 24.24 -12.44 -11.88
CA VAL A 301 24.29 -13.60 -10.96
C VAL A 301 23.31 -13.36 -9.81
N GLY A 302 22.42 -14.32 -9.58
CA GLY A 302 21.34 -14.23 -8.60
C GLY A 302 19.97 -13.80 -9.14
N THR A 303 19.85 -13.53 -10.45
CA THR A 303 18.54 -13.21 -11.06
C THR A 303 17.68 -14.48 -11.17
N ILE A 304 16.46 -14.42 -10.63
CA ILE A 304 15.46 -15.49 -10.77
C ILE A 304 14.72 -15.28 -12.09
N LEU A 305 14.67 -16.30 -12.94
CA LEU A 305 14.03 -16.24 -14.25
C LEU A 305 13.13 -17.44 -14.47
N THR A 306 12.03 -17.20 -15.18
CA THR A 306 11.18 -18.27 -15.68
C THR A 306 11.67 -18.70 -17.05
N GLY A 307 11.97 -19.99 -17.22
CA GLY A 307 12.38 -20.56 -18.50
C GLY A 307 11.61 -21.82 -18.86
N ARG A 308 11.66 -22.20 -20.13
CA ARG A 308 11.06 -23.43 -20.66
C ARG A 308 12.12 -24.51 -20.74
N VAL A 309 11.83 -25.69 -20.19
CA VAL A 309 12.69 -26.86 -20.40
C VAL A 309 12.64 -27.25 -21.87
N GLU A 310 13.78 -27.21 -22.56
CA GLU A 310 13.90 -27.66 -23.95
C GLU A 310 14.30 -29.13 -24.05
N ASN A 311 15.22 -29.56 -23.17
CA ASN A 311 15.78 -30.90 -23.22
C ASN A 311 16.13 -31.38 -21.81
N ALA A 312 15.83 -32.64 -21.51
CA ALA A 312 16.18 -33.29 -20.26
C ALA A 312 17.00 -34.54 -20.56
N THR A 313 18.19 -34.64 -19.99
CA THR A 313 19.12 -35.75 -20.15
C THR A 313 19.46 -36.36 -18.79
N LEU A 314 20.17 -37.49 -18.78
CA LEU A 314 20.61 -38.16 -17.55
C LEU A 314 21.58 -37.33 -16.70
N PHE A 315 22.18 -36.28 -17.26
CA PHE A 315 23.16 -35.43 -16.58
C PHE A 315 22.67 -33.99 -16.35
N GLY A 316 21.44 -33.65 -16.74
CA GLY A 316 20.91 -32.33 -16.48
C GLY A 316 19.69 -31.95 -17.33
N VAL A 317 19.23 -30.71 -17.13
CA VAL A 317 18.09 -30.12 -17.83
C VAL A 317 18.53 -28.82 -18.47
N PHE A 318 18.26 -28.67 -19.77
CA PHE A 318 18.51 -27.47 -20.54
C PHE A 318 17.24 -26.62 -20.55
N VAL A 319 17.36 -25.39 -20.08
CA VAL A 319 16.23 -24.46 -19.92
C VAL A 319 16.50 -23.23 -20.77
N ASP A 320 15.60 -22.96 -21.72
CA ASP A 320 15.56 -21.71 -22.47
C ASP A 320 14.91 -20.61 -21.61
N ILE A 321 15.65 -19.54 -21.38
CA ILE A 321 15.22 -18.36 -20.61
C ILE A 321 14.88 -17.16 -21.51
N GLY A 322 14.86 -17.35 -22.84
CA GLY A 322 14.47 -16.32 -23.81
C GLY A 322 15.53 -15.26 -24.10
N VAL A 323 16.80 -15.52 -23.75
CA VAL A 323 17.93 -14.65 -24.11
C VAL A 323 18.45 -15.10 -25.47
N ASP A 324 18.06 -14.38 -26.52
CA ASP A 324 18.48 -14.72 -27.87
C ASP A 324 19.92 -14.23 -28.05
N MET A 325 20.86 -15.15 -28.33
CA MET A 325 22.19 -14.75 -28.79
C MET A 325 22.01 -14.23 -30.22
N PHE A 326 21.62 -12.96 -30.36
CA PHE A 326 21.80 -12.23 -31.60
C PHE A 326 23.30 -12.16 -31.88
N ARG A 327 23.83 -13.23 -32.49
CA ARG A 327 25.10 -13.20 -33.19
C ARG A 327 24.91 -12.17 -34.28
N GLY A 328 25.51 -11.01 -34.09
CA GLY A 328 25.50 -9.93 -35.05
C GLY A 328 25.75 -10.47 -36.45
N GLN A 329 24.86 -10.12 -37.37
CA GLN A 329 25.10 -10.18 -38.81
C GLN A 329 26.31 -9.29 -39.13
N VAL A 330 27.51 -9.78 -38.86
CA VAL A 330 28.78 -9.17 -39.28
C VAL A 330 29.77 -10.23 -39.79
N MET A 331 29.47 -11.52 -39.63
CA MET A 331 30.40 -12.59 -40.04
C MET A 331 30.11 -13.17 -41.44
N GLU A 332 28.90 -13.03 -41.99
CA GLU A 332 28.60 -13.59 -43.33
C GLU A 332 29.23 -12.78 -44.48
N GLU A 333 29.41 -11.45 -44.33
CA GLU A 333 30.04 -10.64 -45.39
C GLU A 333 31.56 -10.84 -45.48
N GLU A 334 32.24 -11.20 -44.40
CA GLU A 334 33.68 -11.50 -44.43
C GLU A 334 33.98 -12.91 -44.95
N GLU A 335 33.14 -13.91 -44.65
CA GLU A 335 33.30 -15.25 -45.19
C GLU A 335 32.99 -15.30 -46.70
N GLU A 336 31.95 -14.61 -47.18
CA GLU A 336 31.68 -14.52 -48.62
C GLU A 336 32.80 -13.84 -49.41
N LYS A 337 33.46 -12.82 -48.82
CA LYS A 337 34.59 -12.14 -49.46
C LYS A 337 35.83 -13.03 -49.54
N LYS A 338 36.12 -13.80 -48.49
CA LYS A 338 37.24 -14.77 -48.47
C LYS A 338 37.00 -15.90 -49.47
N GLU A 339 35.78 -16.42 -49.58
CA GLU A 339 35.46 -17.50 -50.51
C GLU A 339 35.51 -17.05 -51.98
N LYS A 340 35.09 -15.80 -52.27
CA LYS A 340 35.21 -15.20 -53.61
C LYS A 340 36.67 -14.91 -54.00
N GLU A 341 37.54 -14.54 -53.06
CA GLU A 341 38.99 -14.39 -53.33
C GLU A 341 39.69 -15.72 -53.57
N GLU A 342 39.33 -16.77 -52.83
CA GLU A 342 39.95 -18.10 -52.98
C GLU A 342 39.55 -18.76 -54.31
N LYS A 343 38.29 -18.62 -54.72
CA LYS A 343 37.80 -19.06 -56.04
C LYS A 343 38.43 -18.28 -57.20
N LYS A 344 38.80 -17.00 -57.01
CA LYS A 344 39.55 -16.21 -58.00
C LYS A 344 41.01 -16.64 -58.12
N LYS A 345 41.66 -17.05 -57.03
CA LYS A 345 43.04 -17.58 -57.06
C LYS A 345 43.13 -18.96 -57.72
N LYS A 346 42.11 -19.82 -57.54
CA LYS A 346 42.05 -21.15 -58.20
C LYS A 346 41.74 -21.12 -59.69
N LYS A 347 41.20 -20.02 -60.24
CA LYS A 347 40.97 -19.83 -61.69
C LYS A 347 42.12 -19.16 -62.45
N LYS A 348 43.19 -18.75 -61.75
CA LYS A 348 44.37 -18.07 -62.32
C LYS A 348 45.67 -18.86 -62.23
N LYS A 349 45.61 -20.10 -61.75
CA LYS A 349 46.60 -21.17 -61.95
C LYS A 349 45.97 -22.21 -62.84
#